data_AF-W2C6U6-F1
#
_entry.id   AF-W2C6U6-F1
#
_cell.length_a   1.000
_cell.length_b   1.000
_cell.length_c   1.000
_cell.angle_alpha   90.00
_cell.angle_beta   90.00
_cell.angle_gamma   90.00
#
_symmetry.space_group_name_H-M   'P 1'
#
loop_
_entity.id
_entity.type
_entity.pdbx_description
1 polymer ?
#
loop_
_entity_poly.entity_id
_entity_poly.type
_entity_poly.pdbx_seq_one_letter_code
_entity_poly.pdbx_strand_id
1 'polypeptide(L)'
;MEVEPGRFEVLDQRRAFGNAIYVPSLAPVTRLSHRERHEARRRLMVARFYYWTELRRRRFDDVMQILSESEFFVDERTVTNVLRALSRYLSELCARGETAADLRRAYPSWNWEVAPAKKRRF
;
A
#
# COMPACT_ATOMS: atom_id res chain seq x y z
N MET A 1 23.83 13.37 -21.89
CA MET A 1 22.39 13.67 -22.02
C MET A 1 21.71 12.93 -20.89
N GLU A 2 21.67 13.58 -19.73
CA GLU A 2 21.18 13.01 -18.48
C GLU A 2 19.65 13.00 -18.53
N VAL A 3 19.07 11.80 -18.55
CA VAL A 3 17.64 11.62 -18.41
C VAL A 3 17.38 11.44 -16.94
N GLU A 4 17.04 12.52 -16.26
CA GLU A 4 16.52 12.51 -14.89
C GLU A 4 15.25 11.64 -14.84
N PRO A 5 15.28 10.43 -14.23
CA PRO A 5 14.08 9.63 -14.13
C PRO A 5 13.23 10.19 -13.00
N GLY A 6 12.24 11.00 -13.38
CA GLY A 6 10.97 11.22 -12.68
C GLY A 6 11.07 11.09 -11.18
N ARG A 7 11.46 12.20 -10.53
CA ARG A 7 11.24 12.46 -9.10
C ARG A 7 9.80 12.11 -8.79
N PHE A 8 9.60 10.88 -8.31
CA PHE A 8 8.32 10.38 -7.86
C PHE A 8 7.99 11.20 -6.63
N GLU A 9 7.24 12.28 -6.81
CA GLU A 9 6.55 12.95 -5.73
C GLU A 9 5.62 11.90 -5.13
N VAL A 10 6.10 11.29 -4.05
CA VAL A 10 5.23 10.83 -2.97
C VAL A 10 4.24 11.96 -2.80
N LEU A 11 2.97 11.71 -3.12
CA LEU A 11 1.89 12.67 -2.94
C LEU A 11 1.92 13.08 -1.47
N ASP A 12 2.65 14.17 -1.20
CA ASP A 12 2.65 14.83 0.07
C ASP A 12 1.30 15.52 0.11
N GLN A 13 0.30 14.83 0.67
CA GLN A 13 -1.01 15.40 1.01
C GLN A 13 -0.90 16.48 2.10
N ARG A 14 0.25 17.17 2.22
CA ARG A 14 0.53 18.30 3.10
C ARG A 14 0.26 19.62 2.39
N ARG A 15 -0.97 19.84 1.94
CA ARG A 15 -1.60 21.16 1.84
C ARG A 15 -2.88 20.99 1.05
N ALA A 16 -4.01 21.10 1.73
CA ALA A 16 -5.23 21.76 1.23
C ALA A 16 -6.43 21.32 2.06
N PHE A 17 -6.85 22.22 2.97
CA PHE A 17 -8.25 22.51 3.33
C PHE A 17 -9.07 21.33 3.93
N GLY A 18 -9.49 21.39 5.20
CA GLY A 18 -10.35 22.44 5.75
C GLY A 18 -11.78 22.20 5.27
N ASN A 19 -12.66 21.71 6.16
CA ASN A 19 -14.11 21.51 5.98
C ASN A 19 -14.70 22.08 4.68
N ALA A 20 -14.88 21.24 3.68
CA ALA A 20 -15.69 21.57 2.51
C ALA A 20 -16.37 20.30 2.01
N ILE A 21 -17.70 20.33 2.04
CA ILE A 21 -18.57 19.33 1.41
C ILE A 21 -18.14 19.18 -0.05
N TYR A 22 -17.79 17.96 -0.46
CA TYR A 22 -17.25 17.68 -1.79
C TYR A 22 -18.33 17.93 -2.86
N VAL A 23 -18.22 19.05 -3.56
CA VAL A 23 -18.97 19.34 -4.78
C VAL A 23 -18.13 18.82 -5.96
N PRO A 24 -18.58 17.81 -6.72
CA PRO A 24 -17.79 17.26 -7.82
C PRO A 24 -17.91 18.15 -9.06
N SER A 25 -16.92 18.99 -9.32
CA SER A 25 -16.78 19.70 -10.60
C SER A 25 -15.35 20.22 -10.80
N LEU A 26 -14.74 19.86 -11.94
CA LEU A 26 -13.56 20.48 -12.57
C LEU A 26 -12.14 20.17 -12.05
N ALA A 27 -11.81 18.89 -11.83
CA ALA A 27 -10.43 18.42 -12.06
C ALA A 27 -10.47 17.28 -13.10
N PRO A 28 -9.57 17.25 -14.10
CA PRO A 28 -9.42 16.04 -14.89
C PRO A 28 -9.06 14.94 -13.90
N VAL A 29 -9.94 13.94 -13.77
CA VAL A 29 -9.60 12.69 -13.10
C VAL A 29 -8.43 12.16 -13.91
N THR A 30 -7.20 12.45 -13.50
CA THR A 30 -6.00 11.96 -14.15
C THR A 30 -6.07 10.45 -13.99
N ARG A 31 -6.58 9.79 -15.03
CA ARG A 31 -6.63 8.34 -15.07
C ARG A 31 -5.17 7.91 -15.05
N LEU A 32 -4.70 7.48 -13.88
CA LEU A 32 -3.39 6.90 -13.74
C LEU A 32 -3.21 5.88 -14.86
N SER A 33 -2.08 5.96 -15.54
CA SER A 33 -1.72 5.01 -16.57
C SER A 33 -1.78 3.59 -15.99
N HIS A 34 -1.94 2.60 -16.86
CA HIS A 34 -1.95 1.21 -16.43
C HIS A 34 -0.71 0.86 -15.58
N ARG A 35 0.46 1.40 -15.96
CA ARG A 35 1.72 1.22 -15.24
C ARG A 35 1.67 1.85 -13.84
N GLU A 36 1.18 3.08 -13.73
CA GLU A 36 1.10 3.78 -12.44
C GLU A 36 0.12 3.10 -11.48
N ARG A 37 -1.05 2.65 -11.98
CA ARG A 37 -2.01 1.88 -11.16
C ARG A 37 -1.42 0.57 -10.67
N HIS A 38 -0.69 -0.11 -11.53
CA HIS A 38 -0.02 -1.36 -11.18
C HIS A 38 1.06 -1.13 -10.11
N GLU A 39 1.87 -0.08 -10.26
CA GLU A 39 2.90 0.27 -9.28
C GLU A 39 2.31 0.70 -7.93
N ALA A 40 1.25 1.52 -7.93
CA ALA A 40 0.54 1.91 -6.71
C ALA A 40 0.00 0.69 -5.95
N ARG A 41 -0.58 -0.29 -6.66
CA ARG A 41 -1.04 -1.56 -6.05
C ARG A 41 0.11 -2.34 -5.44
N ARG A 42 1.26 -2.41 -6.12
CA ARG A 42 2.45 -3.14 -5.63
C ARG A 42 3.04 -2.50 -4.38
N ARG A 43 3.12 -1.17 -4.32
CA ARG A 43 3.58 -0.44 -3.13
C ARG A 43 2.63 -0.60 -1.95
N LEU A 44 1.33 -0.55 -2.22
CA LEU A 44 0.31 -0.83 -1.21
C LEU A 44 0.46 -2.24 -0.64
N MET A 45 0.68 -3.25 -1.49
CA MET A 45 0.92 -4.63 -1.05
C MET A 45 2.12 -4.74 -0.09
N VAL A 46 3.22 -4.04 -0.37
CA VAL A 46 4.41 -4.03 0.50
C VAL A 46 4.15 -3.29 1.81
N ALA A 47 3.51 -2.12 1.75
CA ALA A 47 3.10 -1.38 2.95
C ALA A 47 2.15 -2.22 3.82
N ARG A 48 1.34 -3.06 3.19
CA ARG A 48 0.39 -3.93 3.87
C ARG A 48 1.02 -5.14 4.51
N PHE A 49 2.00 -5.73 3.84
CA PHE A 49 2.89 -6.72 4.42
C PHE A 49 3.57 -6.16 5.69
N TYR A 50 4.18 -4.98 5.58
CA TYR A 50 4.82 -4.29 6.72
C TYR A 50 3.86 -4.07 7.90
N TYR A 51 2.62 -3.64 7.63
CA TYR A 51 1.61 -3.48 8.67
C TYR A 51 1.32 -4.78 9.42
N TRP A 52 1.20 -5.90 8.70
CA TRP A 52 0.89 -7.17 9.32
C TRP A 52 2.08 -7.74 10.10
N THR A 53 3.30 -7.63 9.59
CA THR A 53 4.50 -8.19 10.23
C THR A 53 5.03 -7.32 11.37
N GLU A 54 5.15 -6.01 11.17
CA GLU A 54 5.80 -5.13 12.15
C GLU A 54 4.82 -4.58 13.19
N LEU A 55 3.62 -4.17 12.76
CA LEU A 55 2.64 -3.52 13.65
C LEU A 55 1.71 -4.53 14.31
N ARG A 56 1.24 -5.53 13.55
CA ARG A 56 0.35 -6.58 14.07
C ARG A 56 1.08 -7.86 14.49
N ARG A 57 2.40 -7.95 14.27
CA ARG A 57 3.26 -9.08 14.67
C ARG A 57 2.71 -10.45 14.22
N ARG A 58 2.09 -10.51 13.04
CA ARG A 58 1.62 -11.75 12.42
C ARG A 58 2.78 -12.56 11.86
N ARG A 59 2.63 -13.90 11.84
CA ARG A 59 3.60 -14.79 11.22
C ARG A 59 3.60 -14.63 9.70
N PHE A 60 4.76 -14.83 9.08
CA PHE A 60 4.93 -14.68 7.64
C PHE A 60 3.88 -15.48 6.84
N ASP A 61 3.70 -16.76 7.17
CA ASP A 61 2.74 -17.63 6.47
C ASP A 61 1.30 -17.11 6.55
N ASP A 62 0.88 -16.65 7.74
CA ASP A 62 -0.45 -16.03 7.91
C ASP A 62 -0.56 -14.77 7.05
N VAL A 63 0.48 -13.91 7.04
CA VAL A 63 0.46 -12.68 6.23
C VAL A 63 0.37 -12.99 4.75
N MET A 64 1.13 -13.98 4.27
CA MET A 64 1.07 -14.41 2.88
C MET A 64 -0.33 -14.88 2.50
N GLN A 65 -0.97 -15.69 3.36
CA GLN A 65 -2.34 -16.15 3.16
C GLN A 65 -3.36 -14.99 3.17
N ILE A 66 -3.21 -14.03 4.09
CA ILE A 66 -4.08 -12.85 4.19
C ILE A 66 -3.98 -12.01 2.92
N LEU A 67 -2.76 -11.69 2.50
CA LEU A 67 -2.52 -10.87 1.30
C LEU A 67 -3.01 -11.59 0.03
N SER A 68 -2.74 -12.89 -0.09
CA SER A 68 -3.10 -13.68 -1.26
C SER A 68 -4.59 -13.95 -1.37
N GLU A 69 -5.23 -14.47 -0.32
CA GLU A 69 -6.61 -14.96 -0.37
C GLU A 69 -7.66 -13.91 -0.01
N SER A 70 -7.31 -12.91 0.82
CA SER A 70 -8.31 -12.02 1.44
C SER A 70 -8.26 -10.58 0.96
N GLU A 71 -7.06 -10.07 0.64
CA GLU A 71 -6.90 -8.64 0.29
C GLU A 71 -6.61 -8.41 -1.19
N PHE A 72 -5.64 -9.10 -1.78
CA PHE A 72 -5.16 -8.83 -3.14
C PHE A 72 -5.59 -9.88 -4.17
N PHE A 73 -6.10 -11.05 -3.77
CA PHE A 73 -6.57 -12.12 -4.66
C PHE A 73 -5.54 -12.49 -5.73
N VAL A 74 -4.31 -12.78 -5.29
CA VAL A 74 -3.17 -13.17 -6.14
C VAL A 74 -2.40 -14.31 -5.48
N ASP A 75 -1.71 -15.12 -6.27
CA ASP A 75 -0.83 -16.17 -5.73
C ASP A 75 0.24 -15.63 -4.76
N GLU A 76 0.57 -16.41 -3.75
CA GLU A 76 1.66 -16.11 -2.81
C GLU A 76 3.00 -15.90 -3.53
N ARG A 77 3.23 -16.59 -4.65
CA ARG A 77 4.40 -16.37 -5.51
C ARG A 77 4.41 -14.95 -6.06
N THR A 78 3.26 -14.42 -6.47
CA THR A 78 3.12 -13.04 -6.97
C THR A 78 3.40 -12.04 -5.85
N VAL A 79 2.86 -12.27 -4.65
CA VAL A 79 3.15 -11.46 -3.47
C VAL A 79 4.65 -11.44 -3.19
N THR A 80 5.29 -12.62 -3.15
CA THR A 80 6.73 -12.76 -2.92
C THR A 80 7.55 -12.02 -3.98
N ASN A 81 7.18 -12.12 -5.26
CA ASN A 81 7.86 -11.41 -6.34
C ASN A 81 7.73 -9.89 -6.19
N VAL A 82 6.57 -9.39 -5.75
CA VAL A 82 6.37 -7.96 -5.47
C VAL A 82 7.23 -7.52 -4.29
N LEU A 83 7.23 -8.28 -3.18
CA LEU A 83 8.06 -7.98 -2.01
C LEU A 83 9.55 -7.95 -2.35
N ARG A 84 10.04 -8.89 -3.18
CA ARG A 84 11.43 -8.92 -3.64
C ARG A 84 11.75 -7.72 -4.54
N ALA A 85 10.87 -7.38 -5.47
CA ALA A 85 11.07 -6.25 -6.38
C ALA A 85 11.06 -4.89 -5.66
N LEU A 86 10.30 -4.78 -4.56
CA LEU A 86 10.18 -3.58 -3.75
C LEU A 86 10.87 -3.74 -2.38
N SER A 87 11.89 -4.58 -2.29
CA SER A 87 12.63 -4.86 -1.05
C SER A 87 13.25 -3.60 -0.45
N ARG A 88 13.79 -2.71 -1.29
CA ARG A 88 14.31 -1.41 -0.87
C ARG A 88 13.24 -0.55 -0.18
N TYR A 89 12.05 -0.48 -0.76
CA TYR A 89 10.94 0.26 -0.19
C TYR A 89 10.49 -0.34 1.15
N LEU A 90 10.44 -1.68 1.25
CA LEU A 90 10.17 -2.36 2.52
C LEU A 90 11.22 -2.03 3.59
N SER A 91 12.51 -2.09 3.24
CA SER A 91 13.60 -1.74 4.15
C SER A 91 13.52 -0.28 4.62
N GLU A 92 13.12 0.64 3.72
CA GLU A 92 12.89 2.04 4.08
C GLU A 92 11.73 2.21 5.08
N LEU A 93 10.62 1.49 4.90
CA LEU A 93 9.51 1.49 5.86
C LEU A 93 9.96 0.97 7.23
N CYS A 94 10.74 -0.11 7.26
CA CYS A 94 11.32 -0.64 8.49
C CYS A 94 12.29 0.35 9.16
N ALA A 95 13.14 1.01 8.37
CA ALA A 95 14.11 1.98 8.88
C ALA A 95 13.43 3.24 9.44
N ARG A 96 12.35 3.71 8.79
CA ARG A 96 11.56 4.86 9.28
C ARG A 96 10.68 4.50 10.48
N GLY A 97 10.34 3.22 10.64
CA GLY A 97 9.43 2.77 11.70
C GLY A 97 8.03 3.35 11.54
N GLU A 98 7.50 3.38 10.31
CA GLU A 98 6.22 4.04 10.03
C GLU A 98 5.08 3.47 10.88
N THR A 99 4.29 4.36 11.49
CA THR A 99 3.19 3.93 12.35
C THR A 99 1.94 3.61 11.54
N ALA A 100 0.96 2.96 12.17
CA ALA A 100 -0.33 2.70 11.52
C ALA A 100 -1.05 4.00 11.13
N ALA A 101 -0.77 5.10 11.82
CA ALA A 101 -1.33 6.41 11.48
C ALA A 101 -0.69 6.97 10.20
N ASP A 102 0.61 6.78 10.02
CA ASP A 102 1.34 7.26 8.83
C ASP A 102 0.91 6.48 7.58
N LEU A 103 0.75 5.16 7.70
CA LEU A 103 0.22 4.33 6.62
C LEU A 103 -1.24 4.69 6.25
N ARG A 104 -2.09 4.99 7.24
CA ARG A 104 -3.46 5.47 7.00
C ARG A 104 -3.46 6.84 6.31
N ARG A 105 -2.52 7.72 6.67
CA ARG A 105 -2.36 9.04 6.02
C ARG A 105 -1.86 8.90 4.59
N ALA A 106 -0.92 8.00 4.33
CA ALA A 106 -0.39 7.75 2.98
C ALA A 106 -1.41 7.05 2.07
N TYR A 107 -2.27 6.20 2.64
CA TYR A 107 -3.30 5.45 1.91
C TYR A 107 -4.68 5.60 2.57
N PRO A 108 -5.31 6.78 2.45
CA PRO A 108 -6.58 7.08 3.12
C PRO A 108 -7.75 6.26 2.58
N SER A 109 -7.67 5.79 1.33
CA SER A 109 -8.70 4.97 0.68
C SER A 109 -8.63 3.49 1.03
N TRP A 110 -7.60 3.04 1.76
CA TRP A 110 -7.40 1.63 2.08
C TRP A 110 -7.82 1.35 3.52
N ASN A 111 -8.59 0.27 3.74
CA ASN A 111 -9.08 -0.06 5.07
C ASN A 111 -8.04 -0.87 5.85
N TRP A 112 -7.50 -0.30 6.94
CA TRP A 112 -6.44 -0.91 7.77
C TRP A 112 -6.87 -1.81 8.91
N GLU A 113 -8.15 -1.95 9.15
CA GLU A 113 -8.63 -2.66 10.34
C GLU A 113 -9.40 -3.94 10.03
N VAL A 114 -9.64 -4.22 8.75
CA VAL A 114 -10.29 -5.47 8.33
C VAL A 114 -9.25 -6.59 8.40
N ALA A 115 -9.16 -7.22 9.56
CA ALA A 115 -8.57 -8.55 9.64
C ALA A 115 -9.50 -9.51 8.89
N PRO A 116 -8.96 -10.42 8.06
CA PRO A 116 -9.81 -11.41 7.43
C PRO A 116 -10.47 -12.28 8.50
N ALA A 117 -11.75 -12.59 8.28
CA ALA A 117 -12.45 -13.56 9.09
C ALA A 117 -11.63 -14.87 9.08
N LYS A 118 -11.19 -15.32 10.26
CA LYS A 118 -10.48 -16.60 10.37
C LYS A 118 -11.38 -17.68 9.75
N LYS A 119 -11.01 -18.21 8.59
CA LYS A 119 -11.61 -19.46 8.12
C LYS A 119 -11.20 -20.51 9.14
N ARG A 120 -12.15 -20.92 9.99
CA ARG A 120 -11.98 -22.10 10.85
C ARG A 120 -11.76 -23.25 9.87
N ARG A 121 -10.50 -23.66 9.68
CA ARG A 121 -10.21 -24.94 9.03
C ARG A 121 -10.76 -26.00 9.99
N PHE A 122 -11.84 -26.65 9.57
CA PHE A 122 -12.42 -27.81 10.25
C PHE A 122 -11.51 -29.01 10.04
#